data_AF-A0AA36ALU8-F1
#
_entry.id   AF-A0AA36ALU8-F1
#
_cell.length_a   1.000
_cell.length_b   1.000
_cell.length_c   1.000
_cell.angle_alpha   90.00
_cell.angle_beta   90.00
_cell.angle_gamma   90.00
#
_symmetry.space_group_name_H-M   'P 1'
#
loop_
_entity.id
_entity.type
_entity.pdbx_description
1 polymer ?
#
loop_
_entity_poly.entity_id
_entity_poly.type
_entity_poly.pdbx_seq_one_letter_code
_entity_poly.pdbx_strand_id
1 'polypeptide(L)'
;MAAYYPDKPTTQQQQDMHSFINIFAKFYPCDYCAEHLREDLKTNVPDTTSRHNLSQWFCHTHNRVNLLLGKPQFDCSKVDERWKDGWKDGSCD
;
A
#
# COMPACT_ATOMS: atom_id res chain seq x y z
N MET A 1 1.63 6.05 5.64
CA MET A 1 0.19 6.38 5.61
C MET A 1 -0.68 5.19 5.99
N ALA A 2 -0.68 4.09 5.23
CA ALA A 2 -1.52 2.90 5.53
C ALA A 2 -1.37 2.39 6.97
N ALA A 3 -0.14 2.34 7.48
CA ALA A 3 0.19 1.95 8.86
C ALA A 3 -0.57 2.74 9.96
N TYR A 4 -1.01 3.97 9.67
CA TYR A 4 -1.73 4.85 10.61
C TYR A 4 -3.16 5.14 10.16
N TYR A 5 -3.65 4.42 9.15
CA TYR A 5 -5.06 4.46 8.78
C TYR A 5 -5.93 3.89 9.93
N PRO A 6 -7.20 4.29 10.08
CA PRO A 6 -8.04 3.77 11.16
C PRO A 6 -8.28 2.27 11.04
N ASP A 7 -8.26 1.55 12.16
CA ASP A 7 -8.66 0.13 12.18
C ASP A 7 -10.15 -0.04 11.82
N LYS A 8 -10.97 0.97 12.15
CA LYS A 8 -12.40 1.05 11.82
C LYS A 8 -12.70 2.38 11.11
N PRO A 9 -12.42 2.48 9.81
CA PRO A 9 -12.62 3.72 9.06
C PRO A 9 -14.10 4.00 8.80
N THR A 10 -14.49 5.28 8.81
CA THR A 10 -15.81 5.70 8.35
C THR A 10 -15.97 5.48 6.85
N THR A 11 -17.20 5.39 6.34
CA THR A 11 -17.45 5.28 4.90
C THR A 11 -16.75 6.39 4.10
N GLN A 12 -16.73 7.61 4.62
CA GLN A 12 -16.03 8.73 4.00
C GLN A 12 -14.51 8.49 3.95
N GLN A 13 -13.89 8.03 5.04
CA GLN A 13 -12.45 7.71 5.05
C GLN A 13 -12.08 6.59 4.09
N GLN A 14 -12.96 5.61 3.87
CA GLN A 14 -12.75 4.54 2.90
C GLN A 14 -12.77 5.08 1.46
N GLN A 15 -13.76 5.94 1.16
CA GLN A 15 -13.91 6.60 -0.14
C GLN A 15 -12.77 7.58 -0.43
N ASP A 16 -12.35 8.36 0.58
CA ASP A 16 -11.25 9.31 0.46
C ASP A 16 -9.93 8.60 0.18
N MET A 17 -9.62 7.52 0.90
CA MET A 17 -8.40 6.74 0.66
C MET A 17 -8.41 6.08 -0.71
N HIS A 18 -9.55 5.52 -1.12
CA HIS A 18 -9.70 4.93 -2.45
C HIS A 18 -9.48 5.99 -3.54
N SER A 19 -10.08 7.17 -3.38
CA SER A 19 -9.93 8.31 -4.31
C SER A 19 -8.50 8.82 -4.33
N PHE A 20 -7.86 8.96 -3.17
CA PHE A 20 -6.48 9.38 -3.04
C PHE A 20 -5.53 8.48 -3.85
N ILE A 21 -5.65 7.15 -3.74
CA ILE A 21 -4.80 6.20 -4.48
C ILE A 21 -5.01 6.33 -5.99
N ASN A 22 -6.25 6.46 -6.44
CA ASN A 22 -6.58 6.65 -7.85
C ASN A 22 -6.06 7.98 -8.40
N ILE A 23 -6.11 9.05 -7.60
CA ILE A 23 -5.55 10.36 -7.96
C ILE A 23 -4.02 10.27 -8.00
N PHE A 24 -3.40 9.64 -7.01
CA PHE A 24 -1.96 9.42 -6.98
C PHE A 24 -1.46 8.71 -8.25
N ALA A 25 -2.15 7.66 -8.71
CA ALA A 25 -1.81 6.94 -9.94
C ALA A 25 -1.91 7.79 -11.23
N LYS A 26 -2.66 8.90 -11.21
CA LYS A 26 -2.73 9.86 -12.33
C LYS A 26 -1.57 10.86 -12.32
N PHE A 27 -1.11 11.24 -11.14
CA PHE A 27 -0.13 12.33 -10.96
C PHE A 27 1.27 11.84 -10.57
N TYR A 28 1.48 10.52 -10.47
CA TYR A 28 2.80 9.99 -10.22
C TYR A 28 3.72 10.35 -11.40
N PRO A 29 4.85 11.06 -11.16
CA PRO A 29 5.58 11.78 -12.22
C PRO A 29 6.40 10.90 -13.17
N CYS A 30 6.52 9.59 -12.88
CA CYS A 30 7.13 8.63 -13.79
C CYS A 30 6.04 8.04 -14.69
N ASP A 31 6.00 8.42 -15.97
CA ASP A 31 4.94 8.05 -16.91
C ASP A 31 4.67 6.53 -16.97
N TYR A 32 5.70 5.73 -17.24
CA TYR A 32 5.56 4.28 -17.36
C TYR A 32 5.25 3.61 -16.01
N CYS A 33 5.77 4.16 -14.90
CA CYS A 33 5.44 3.67 -13.56
C CYS A 33 3.96 3.93 -13.23
N ALA A 34 3.47 5.13 -13.58
CA ALA A 34 2.10 5.57 -13.35
C ALA A 34 1.12 4.78 -14.22
N GLU A 35 1.47 4.55 -15.49
CA GLU A 35 0.71 3.67 -16.38
C GLU A 35 0.58 2.27 -15.81
N HIS A 36 1.70 1.65 -15.40
CA HIS A 36 1.67 0.34 -14.77
C HIS A 36 0.79 0.30 -13.52
N LEU A 37 0.88 1.32 -12.65
CA LEU A 37 0.03 1.41 -11.46
C LEU A 37 -1.46 1.55 -11.82
N ARG A 38 -1.80 2.35 -12.84
CA ARG A 38 -3.19 2.48 -13.31
C ARG A 38 -3.74 1.18 -13.89
N GLU A 39 -2.92 0.43 -14.63
CA GLU A 39 -3.32 -0.89 -15.14
C GLU A 39 -3.52 -1.89 -13.99
N ASP A 40 -2.60 -1.93 -13.01
CA ASP A 40 -2.70 -2.80 -11.85
C ASP A 40 -3.98 -2.53 -11.02
N LEU A 41 -4.34 -1.26 -10.87
CA LEU A 41 -5.55 -0.83 -10.13
C LEU A 41 -6.86 -1.29 -10.78
N LYS A 42 -6.88 -1.68 -12.07
CA LYS A 42 -8.10 -2.20 -12.72
C LYS A 42 -8.53 -3.55 -12.14
N THR A 43 -7.58 -4.36 -11.69
CA THR A 43 -7.85 -5.70 -11.13
C THR A 43 -7.57 -5.78 -9.64
N ASN A 44 -6.61 -4.99 -9.15
CA ASN A 44 -6.17 -5.02 -7.75
C ASN A 44 -6.60 -3.75 -7.02
N VAL A 45 -7.92 -3.57 -6.88
CA VAL A 45 -8.49 -2.39 -6.24
C VAL A 45 -8.04 -2.26 -4.77
N PRO A 46 -7.81 -1.03 -4.26
CA PRO A 46 -7.44 -0.82 -2.86
C PRO A 46 -8.50 -1.30 -1.89
N ASP A 47 -8.14 -2.20 -0.99
CA ASP A 47 -9.00 -2.55 0.15
C ASP A 47 -8.80 -1.53 1.26
N THR A 48 -9.74 -0.58 1.36
CA THR A 48 -9.72 0.49 2.36
C THR A 48 -10.61 0.16 3.57
N THR A 49 -11.11 -1.06 3.72
CA THR A 49 -12.10 -1.40 4.76
C THR A 49 -11.52 -1.42 6.18
N SER A 50 -10.20 -1.53 6.33
CA SER A 50 -9.49 -1.42 7.60
C SER A 50 -8.02 -1.05 7.39
N ARG A 51 -7.34 -0.59 8.46
CA ARG A 51 -5.89 -0.40 8.49
C ARG A 51 -5.12 -1.63 8.04
N HIS A 52 -5.48 -2.80 8.56
CA HIS A 52 -4.80 -4.05 8.25
C HIS A 52 -4.90 -4.37 6.76
N ASN A 53 -6.12 -4.35 6.21
CA ASN A 53 -6.34 -4.68 4.81
C ASN A 53 -5.64 -3.68 3.88
N LEU A 54 -5.67 -2.39 4.22
CA LEU A 54 -4.99 -1.35 3.44
C LEU A 54 -3.47 -1.54 3.45
N SER A 55 -2.88 -1.83 4.62
CA SER A 55 -1.45 -2.11 4.75
C SER A 55 -1.03 -3.36 3.95
N GLN A 56 -1.83 -4.44 4.01
CA GLN A 56 -1.58 -5.65 3.22
C GLN A 56 -1.71 -5.37 1.73
N TRP A 57 -2.75 -4.65 1.29
CA TRP A 57 -2.93 -4.25 -0.10
C TRP A 57 -1.70 -3.48 -0.61
N PHE A 58 -1.24 -2.47 0.12
CA PHE A 58 -0.03 -1.72 -0.26
C PHE A 58 1.21 -2.61 -0.34
N CYS A 59 1.40 -3.54 0.60
CA CYS A 59 2.52 -4.47 0.56
C CYS A 59 2.47 -5.36 -0.68
N HIS A 60 1.32 -5.94 -0.99
CA HIS A 60 1.16 -6.78 -2.18
C HIS A 60 1.34 -5.98 -3.47
N THR A 61 0.83 -4.76 -3.54
CA THR A 61 1.05 -3.84 -4.67
C THR A 61 2.54 -3.52 -4.86
N HIS A 62 3.26 -3.18 -3.78
CA HIS A 62 4.71 -3.01 -3.83
C HIS A 62 5.44 -4.29 -4.26
N ASN A 63 4.98 -5.46 -3.83
CA ASN A 63 5.58 -6.73 -4.22
C ASN A 63 5.32 -7.11 -5.70
N ARG A 64 4.19 -6.72 -6.28
CA ARG A 64 3.97 -6.86 -7.74
C ARG A 64 4.99 -6.04 -8.53
N VAL A 65 5.29 -4.82 -8.07
CA VAL A 65 6.36 -3.99 -8.65
C VAL A 65 7.75 -4.61 -8.40
N ASN A 66 8.00 -5.18 -7.22
CA ASN A 66 9.26 -5.89 -6.97
C ASN A 66 9.47 -7.03 -7.95
N LEU A 67 8.46 -7.89 -8.15
CA LEU A 67 8.52 -9.00 -9.09
C LEU A 67 8.75 -8.52 -10.53
N LEU A 68 8.04 -7.48 -10.97
CA LEU A 68 8.24 -6.87 -12.29
C LEU A 68 9.69 -6.45 -12.52
N LEU A 69 10.34 -5.92 -11.48
CA LEU A 69 11.72 -5.41 -11.54
C LEU A 69 12.77 -6.47 -11.15
N GLY A 70 12.39 -7.74 -10.98
CA GLY A 70 13.31 -8.81 -10.59
C GLY A 70 13.87 -8.68 -9.16
N LYS A 71 13.15 -7.99 -8.28
CA LYS A 71 13.51 -7.80 -6.87
C LYS A 71 12.86 -8.88 -5.98
N PRO A 72 13.49 -9.25 -4.86
CA PRO A 72 12.86 -10.12 -3.87
C PRO A 72 11.56 -9.52 -3.35
N GLN A 73 10.62 -10.38 -3.00
CA GLN A 73 9.41 -9.96 -2.32
C GLN A 73 9.71 -9.64 -0.84
N PHE A 74 9.05 -8.59 -0.35
CA PHE A 74 9.00 -8.27 1.07
C PHE A 74 7.99 -9.18 1.78
N ASP A 75 8.31 -9.65 2.98
CA ASP A 75 7.38 -10.41 3.82
C ASP A 75 6.27 -9.50 4.37
N CYS A 76 5.05 -9.63 3.83
CA CYS A 76 3.94 -8.77 4.25
C CYS A 76 3.46 -9.01 5.69
N SER A 77 3.91 -10.07 6.37
CA SER A 77 3.68 -10.22 7.82
C SER A 77 4.46 -9.19 8.64
N LYS A 78 5.48 -8.54 8.05
CA LYS A 78 6.38 -7.58 8.67
C LYS A 78 6.03 -6.12 8.45
N VAL A 79 4.87 -5.82 7.84
CA VAL A 79 4.50 -4.44 7.48
C VAL A 79 4.35 -3.52 8.69
N ASP A 80 3.83 -4.02 9.81
CA ASP A 80 3.64 -3.22 11.02
C ASP A 80 5.00 -2.96 11.71
N GLU A 81 5.86 -3.99 11.83
CA GLU A 81 7.24 -3.82 12.32
C GLU A 81 8.00 -2.78 11.47
N ARG A 82 7.90 -2.89 10.14
CA ARG A 82 8.67 -2.05 9.22
C ARG A 82 8.18 -0.60 9.14
N TRP A 83 6.87 -0.37 9.21
CA TRP A 83 6.27 0.93 8.86
C TRP A 83 5.51 1.62 10.00
N LYS A 84 5.42 1.00 11.18
CA LYS A 84 4.71 1.54 12.34
C LYS A 84 5.48 1.39 13.65
N ASP A 85 5.81 0.16 14.01
CA ASP A 85 6.14 -0.20 15.39
C ASP A 85 7.65 -0.33 15.65
N GLY A 86 8.47 -0.49 14.61
CA GLY A 86 9.87 -0.89 14.74
C GLY A 86 10.04 -2.41 14.80
N TRP A 87 11.26 -2.89 14.57
CA TRP A 87 11.56 -4.32 14.62
C TRP A 87 11.48 -4.86 16.06
N LYS A 88 10.94 -6.08 16.21
CA LYS A 88 10.77 -6.71 17.53
C LYS A 88 12.07 -6.99 18.29
N ASP A 89 13.22 -6.92 17.61
CA ASP A 89 14.53 -7.10 18.22
C ASP A 89 15.10 -5.81 18.85
N GLY A 90 14.37 -4.69 18.76
CA GLY A 90 14.77 -3.39 19.32
C GLY A 90 15.83 -2.66 18.49
N SER A 91 16.13 -3.12 17.26
CA SER A 91 17.13 -2.46 16.39
C SER A 91 16.74 -1.07 15.90
N CYS A 92 15.51 -0.62 16.19
CA CYS A 92 15.00 0.72 15.87
C CYS A 92 14.79 1.61 17.11
N ASP A 93 15.20 1.14 18.30
CA ASP A 93 15.15 1.91 19.54
C ASP A 93 16.34 2.88 19.68
#